data_AF-A0A833E549-F1
#
_entry.id   AF-A0A833E549-F1
#
_cell.length_a   1.000
_cell.length_b   1.000
_cell.length_c   1.000
_cell.angle_alpha   90.00
_cell.angle_beta   90.00
_cell.angle_gamma   90.00
#
_symmetry.space_group_name_H-M   'P 1'
#
loop_
_entity.id
_entity.type
_entity.pdbx_description
1 polymer ?
#
loop_
_entity_poly.entity_id
_entity_poly.type
_entity_poly.pdbx_seq_one_letter_code
_entity_poly.pdbx_strand_id
1 'polypeptide(L)'
;MSMFKYDIPILRGLESLLLSGIIVSLSVIIVSQLLIYRVLGVLTWVFTITGLLGDVLSYTRIAGVGMATVYLANGYTFLSLIVYDSLSSIIGVPLVNIVLAGLFFTIVYVFAQIMNFVLGVLGAFIHSLRLCFVEFLTKFYEGGGIEFNPVKIVVRRRVILGLSS
;
A
#
# COMPACT_ATOMS: atom_id res chain seq x y z
N MET A 1 -28.06 -4.16 0.41
CA MET A 1 -27.52 -5.24 1.28
C MET A 1 -27.93 -6.62 0.76
N SER A 2 -27.51 -6.96 -0.47
CA SER A 2 -27.81 -8.26 -1.09
C SER A 2 -26.82 -8.66 -2.19
N MET A 3 -25.68 -7.97 -2.34
CA MET A 3 -24.73 -8.19 -3.44
C MET A 3 -23.59 -9.17 -3.11
N PHE A 4 -23.61 -9.80 -1.93
CA PHE A 4 -22.61 -10.78 -1.48
C PHE A 4 -23.11 -12.24 -1.49
N LYS A 5 -24.23 -12.51 -2.16
CA LYS A 5 -24.67 -13.89 -2.47
C LYS A 5 -24.30 -14.23 -3.91
N TYR A 6 -23.01 -14.39 -4.18
CA TYR A 6 -22.55 -15.11 -5.35
C TYR A 6 -21.95 -16.43 -4.87
N ASP A 7 -22.79 -17.46 -4.83
CA ASP A 7 -22.41 -18.82 -4.44
C ASP A 7 -21.62 -19.47 -5.58
N ILE A 8 -20.33 -19.15 -5.67
CA ILE A 8 -19.38 -19.95 -6.44
C ILE A 8 -18.92 -21.13 -5.56
N PRO A 9 -19.23 -22.39 -5.94
CA PRO A 9 -18.99 -23.57 -5.11
C PRO A 9 -17.51 -23.83 -4.79
N ILE A 10 -16.60 -23.20 -5.54
CA ILE A 10 -15.14 -23.33 -5.37
C ILE A 10 -14.64 -22.54 -4.15
N LEU A 11 -15.32 -21.45 -3.73
CA LEU A 11 -14.86 -20.60 -2.63
C LEU A 11 -15.33 -21.04 -1.24
N ARG A 12 -16.48 -21.73 -1.12
CA ARG A 12 -17.02 -22.18 0.19
C ARG A 12 -16.09 -23.14 0.93
N GLY A 13 -15.31 -23.95 0.21
CA GLY A 13 -14.29 -24.84 0.79
C GLY A 13 -13.01 -24.10 1.19
N LEU A 14 -12.68 -23.00 0.50
CA LEU A 14 -11.48 -22.20 0.78
C LEU A 14 -11.65 -21.32 2.01
N GLU A 15 -12.85 -20.77 2.23
CA GLU A 15 -13.15 -19.94 3.42
C GLU A 15 -13.02 -20.74 4.72
N SER A 16 -13.58 -21.95 4.76
CA SER A 16 -13.47 -22.83 5.93
C SER A 16 -12.04 -23.33 6.15
N LEU A 17 -11.27 -23.52 5.08
CA LEU A 17 -9.86 -23.92 5.14
C LEU A 17 -8.94 -22.77 5.59
N LEU A 18 -9.20 -21.54 5.15
CA LEU A 18 -8.50 -20.35 5.61
C LEU A 18 -8.82 -20.03 7.09
N LEU A 19 -10.10 -20.09 7.49
CA LEU A 19 -10.49 -19.88 8.88
C LEU A 19 -9.90 -20.93 9.82
N SER A 20 -9.94 -22.21 9.43
CA SER A 20 -9.31 -23.28 10.21
C SER A 20 -7.78 -23.14 10.24
N GLY A 21 -7.13 -22.75 9.14
CA GLY A 21 -5.70 -22.49 9.10
C GLY A 21 -5.25 -21.36 10.03
N ILE A 22 -6.01 -20.26 10.11
CA ILE A 22 -5.73 -19.14 11.02
C ILE A 22 -5.85 -19.58 12.48
N ILE A 23 -6.91 -20.31 12.81
CA ILE A 23 -7.17 -20.79 14.19
C ILE A 23 -6.09 -21.77 14.64
N VAL A 24 -5.67 -22.69 13.76
CA VAL A 24 -4.57 -23.63 14.04
C VAL A 24 -3.24 -22.88 14.24
N SER A 25 -2.93 -21.90 13.40
CA SER A 25 -1.70 -21.12 13.54
C SER A 25 -1.66 -20.32 14.85
N LEU A 26 -2.77 -19.69 15.22
CA LEU A 26 -2.86 -18.89 16.44
C LEU A 26 -2.77 -19.77 17.70
N SER A 27 -3.42 -20.92 17.69
CA SER A 27 -3.37 -21.88 18.81
C SER A 27 -1.97 -22.46 19.00
N VAL A 28 -1.24 -22.77 17.93
CA VAL A 28 0.16 -23.22 18.00
C VAL A 28 1.06 -22.15 18.65
N ILE A 29 0.90 -20.88 18.27
CA ILE A 29 1.69 -19.77 18.85
C ILE A 29 1.41 -19.62 20.35
N ILE A 30 0.14 -19.66 20.76
CA ILE A 30 -0.27 -19.53 22.16
C ILE A 30 0.27 -20.70 22.99
N VAL A 31 0.10 -21.94 22.52
CA VAL A 31 0.59 -23.15 23.21
C VAL A 31 2.10 -23.14 23.34
N SER A 32 2.82 -22.77 22.27
CA SER A 32 4.29 -22.72 22.29
C SER A 32 4.82 -21.72 23.31
N GLN A 33 4.23 -20.52 23.42
CA GLN A 33 4.66 -19.50 24.38
C GLN A 33 4.31 -19.87 25.83
N LEU A 34 3.21 -20.60 26.04
CA LEU A 34 2.78 -21.04 27.37
C LEU A 34 3.69 -22.16 27.93
N LEU A 35 4.21 -23.02 27.04
CA LEU A 35 5.11 -24.13 27.41
C LEU A 35 6.51 -23.66 27.80
N ILE A 36 7.04 -22.62 27.13
CA ILE A 36 8.39 -22.10 27.35
C ILE A 36 8.47 -21.20 28.60
N TYR A 37 7.47 -20.34 28.81
CA TYR A 37 7.53 -19.30 29.86
C TYR A 37 6.63 -19.58 31.08
N ARG A 38 5.83 -20.66 31.06
CA ARG A 38 4.90 -21.12 32.13
C ARG A 38 4.06 -19.99 32.76
N VAL A 39 4.55 -19.36 33.83
CA VAL A 39 3.84 -18.31 34.59
C VAL A 39 3.99 -16.93 33.92
N LEU A 40 5.15 -16.65 33.34
CA LEU A 40 5.38 -15.44 32.54
C LEU A 40 4.72 -15.52 31.15
N GLY A 41 4.39 -16.74 30.70
CA GLY A 41 3.72 -17.01 29.42
C GLY A 41 2.37 -16.30 29.26
N VAL A 42 1.65 -16.09 30.37
CA VAL A 42 0.35 -15.40 30.38
C VAL A 42 0.49 -13.87 30.20
N LEU A 43 1.68 -13.31 30.38
CA LEU A 43 1.92 -11.90 30.05
C LEU A 43 2.54 -11.77 28.65
N THR A 44 3.47 -12.65 28.28
CA THR A 44 4.21 -12.56 27.02
C THR A 44 3.37 -12.89 25.78
N TRP A 45 2.33 -13.71 25.90
CA TRP A 45 1.43 -14.00 24.76
C TRP A 45 0.69 -12.75 24.27
N VAL A 46 0.25 -11.86 25.17
CA VAL A 46 -0.48 -10.63 24.79
C VAL A 46 0.44 -9.64 24.08
N PHE A 47 1.69 -9.52 24.52
CA PHE A 47 2.70 -8.70 23.85
C PHE A 47 3.08 -9.27 22.49
N THR A 48 3.15 -10.60 22.36
CA THR A 48 3.42 -11.28 21.08
C THR A 48 2.28 -11.03 20.08
N ILE A 49 1.02 -11.20 20.51
CA ILE A 49 -0.15 -10.94 19.66
C ILE A 49 -0.25 -9.45 19.29
N THR A 50 0.01 -8.55 20.25
CA THR A 50 -0.01 -7.11 19.98
C THR A 50 1.11 -6.71 19.01
N GLY A 51 2.28 -7.32 19.11
CA GLY A 51 3.38 -7.14 18.14
C GLY A 51 3.01 -7.65 16.74
N LEU A 52 2.42 -8.85 16.64
CA LEU A 52 1.93 -9.42 15.38
C LEU A 52 0.83 -8.54 14.76
N LEU A 53 -0.10 -8.04 15.58
CA LEU A 53 -1.14 -7.10 15.14
C LEU A 53 -0.54 -5.77 14.68
N GLY A 54 0.51 -5.29 15.34
CA GLY A 54 1.26 -4.10 14.92
C GLY A 54 1.87 -4.28 13.53
N ASP A 55 2.52 -5.42 13.29
CA ASP A 55 3.07 -5.77 11.97
C ASP A 55 1.95 -5.83 10.91
N VAL A 56 0.85 -6.55 11.17
CA VAL A 56 -0.30 -6.64 10.23
C VAL A 56 -0.93 -5.28 9.95
N LEU A 57 -1.17 -4.46 10.98
CA LEU A 57 -1.79 -3.13 10.85
C LEU A 57 -0.96 -2.15 10.02
N SER A 58 0.36 -2.35 9.94
CA SER A 58 1.17 -1.52 9.06
C SER A 58 1.01 -1.88 7.59
N TYR A 59 0.87 -3.18 7.28
CA TYR A 59 0.60 -3.64 5.92
C TYR A 59 -0.86 -3.42 5.49
N THR A 60 -1.83 -3.40 6.42
CA THR A 60 -3.23 -3.09 6.06
C THR A 60 -3.40 -1.65 5.56
N ARG A 61 -2.52 -0.74 5.97
CA ARG A 61 -2.53 0.67 5.54
C ARG A 61 -2.39 0.82 4.03
N ILE A 62 -1.43 0.13 3.42
CA ILE A 62 -1.23 0.18 1.95
C ILE A 62 -2.42 -0.46 1.22
N ALA A 63 -3.00 -1.52 1.77
CA ALA A 63 -4.22 -2.13 1.23
C ALA A 63 -5.42 -1.15 1.29
N GLY A 64 -5.56 -0.42 2.39
CA GLY A 64 -6.60 0.61 2.56
C GLY A 64 -6.46 1.76 1.57
N VAL A 65 -5.24 2.27 1.35
CA VAL A 65 -4.98 3.30 0.33
C VAL A 65 -5.28 2.78 -1.08
N GLY A 66 -4.94 1.51 -1.38
CA GLY A 66 -5.29 0.89 -2.66
C GLY A 66 -6.80 0.74 -2.87
N MET A 67 -7.56 0.40 -1.82
CA MET A 67 -9.03 0.39 -1.92
C MET A 67 -9.58 1.80 -2.12
N ALA A 68 -9.04 2.81 -1.44
CA ALA A 68 -9.50 4.19 -1.57
C ALA A 68 -9.39 4.72 -3.01
N THR A 69 -8.29 4.44 -3.72
CA THR A 69 -8.12 4.88 -5.12
C THR A 69 -9.12 4.22 -6.07
N VAL A 70 -9.50 2.96 -5.82
CA VAL A 70 -10.54 2.24 -6.57
C VAL A 70 -11.92 2.86 -6.32
N TYR A 71 -12.25 3.21 -5.07
CA TYR A 71 -13.50 3.89 -4.76
C TYR A 71 -13.56 5.29 -5.37
N LEU A 72 -12.45 6.04 -5.37
CA LEU A 72 -12.37 7.33 -6.03
C LEU A 72 -12.56 7.21 -7.56
N ALA A 73 -11.92 6.24 -8.20
CA ALA A 73 -12.09 5.99 -9.64
C ALA A 73 -13.56 5.68 -10.00
N ASN A 74 -14.23 4.84 -9.20
CA ASN A 74 -15.65 4.56 -9.36
C ASN A 74 -16.52 5.82 -9.12
N GLY A 75 -16.20 6.62 -8.10
CA GLY A 75 -16.90 7.87 -7.81
C GLY A 75 -16.80 8.88 -8.95
N TYR A 76 -15.62 9.05 -9.54
CA TYR A 76 -15.43 9.93 -10.71
C TYR A 76 -16.17 9.41 -11.95
N THR A 77 -16.16 8.09 -12.17
CA THR A 77 -16.94 7.46 -13.26
C THR A 77 -18.43 7.74 -13.10
N PHE A 78 -18.96 7.58 -11.88
CA PHE A 78 -20.37 7.83 -11.57
C PHE A 78 -20.76 9.30 -11.73
N LEU A 79 -19.94 10.23 -11.22
CA LEU A 79 -20.16 11.67 -11.37
C LEU A 79 -20.14 12.09 -12.83
N SER A 80 -19.23 11.52 -13.62
CA SER A 80 -19.15 11.77 -15.06
C SER A 80 -20.43 11.27 -15.77
N LEU A 81 -20.96 10.10 -15.41
CA LEU A 81 -22.20 9.58 -16.00
C LEU A 81 -23.41 10.47 -15.69
N ILE A 82 -23.52 10.97 -14.46
CA ILE A 82 -24.59 11.93 -14.10
C ILE A 82 -24.51 13.19 -14.96
N VAL A 83 -23.29 13.72 -15.19
CA VAL A 83 -23.08 14.89 -16.05
C VAL A 83 -23.50 14.60 -17.49
N TYR A 84 -23.14 13.42 -18.01
CA TYR A 84 -23.55 13.00 -19.35
C TYR A 84 -25.07 12.91 -19.48
N ASP A 85 -25.75 12.23 -18.56
CA ASP A 85 -27.21 12.07 -18.59
C ASP A 85 -27.96 13.40 -18.46
N SER A 86 -27.41 14.31 -17.64
CA SER A 86 -27.97 15.66 -17.45
C SER A 86 -27.83 16.53 -18.70
N LEU A 87 -26.66 16.53 -19.35
CA LEU A 87 -26.48 17.23 -20.63
C LEU A 87 -27.34 16.61 -21.74
N SER A 88 -27.46 15.29 -21.70
CA SER A 88 -28.20 14.51 -22.69
C SER A 88 -29.69 14.83 -22.70
N SER A 89 -30.25 15.13 -21.53
CA SER A 89 -31.66 15.50 -21.38
C SER A 89 -31.99 16.92 -21.86
N ILE A 90 -30.99 17.80 -21.99
CA ILE A 90 -31.18 19.22 -22.40
C ILE A 90 -31.12 19.37 -23.92
N ILE A 91 -30.31 18.56 -24.61
CA ILE A 91 -30.08 18.66 -26.06
C ILE A 91 -31.00 17.65 -26.76
N GLY A 92 -32.20 18.09 -27.13
CA GLY A 92 -33.22 17.27 -27.82
C GLY A 92 -32.85 16.76 -29.23
N VAL A 93 -31.61 16.94 -29.69
CA VAL A 93 -31.12 16.46 -31.00
C VAL A 93 -30.14 15.29 -30.77
N PRO A 94 -30.54 14.03 -31.06
CA PRO A 94 -29.79 12.85 -30.63
C PRO A 94 -28.35 12.77 -31.18
N LEU A 95 -28.09 13.25 -32.41
CA LEU A 95 -26.77 13.19 -33.03
C LEU A 95 -25.77 14.24 -32.47
N VAL A 96 -26.23 15.47 -32.26
CA VAL A 96 -25.37 16.55 -31.72
C VAL A 96 -25.06 16.29 -30.25
N ASN A 97 -26.03 15.74 -29.53
CA ASN A 97 -25.91 15.41 -28.12
C ASN A 97 -24.81 14.37 -27.85
N ILE A 98 -24.80 13.26 -28.58
CA ILE A 98 -23.80 12.19 -28.39
C ILE A 98 -22.38 12.71 -28.58
N VAL A 99 -22.15 13.56 -29.60
CA VAL A 99 -20.82 14.08 -29.90
C VAL A 99 -20.38 15.14 -28.88
N LEU A 100 -21.25 16.09 -28.55
CA LEU A 100 -20.91 17.21 -27.68
C LEU A 100 -20.87 16.80 -26.20
N ALA A 101 -21.85 16.02 -25.73
CA ALA A 101 -21.88 15.49 -24.37
C ALA A 101 -20.82 14.39 -24.18
N GLY A 102 -20.57 13.55 -25.19
CA GLY A 102 -19.51 12.54 -25.15
C GLY A 102 -18.12 13.16 -25.05
N LEU A 103 -17.82 14.19 -25.85
CA LEU A 103 -16.53 14.88 -25.79
C LEU A 103 -16.29 15.55 -24.44
N PHE A 104 -17.31 16.24 -23.90
CA PHE A 104 -17.22 16.89 -22.59
C PHE A 104 -17.07 15.88 -21.45
N PHE A 105 -17.83 14.77 -21.49
CA PHE A 105 -17.69 13.65 -20.57
C PHE A 105 -16.27 13.08 -20.58
N THR A 106 -15.72 12.79 -21.75
CA THR A 106 -14.37 12.22 -21.87
C THR A 106 -13.31 13.17 -21.32
N ILE A 107 -13.42 14.48 -21.57
CA ILE A 107 -12.47 15.46 -21.04
C ILE A 107 -12.48 15.47 -19.51
N VAL A 108 -13.66 15.51 -18.89
CA VAL A 108 -13.82 15.57 -17.43
C VAL A 108 -13.38 14.27 -16.77
N TYR A 109 -13.79 13.14 -17.36
CA TYR A 109 -13.42 11.81 -16.88
C TYR A 109 -11.90 11.59 -16.91
N VAL A 110 -11.26 11.90 -18.04
CA VAL A 110 -9.81 11.72 -18.20
C VAL A 110 -9.05 12.63 -17.24
N PHE A 111 -9.47 13.89 -17.09
CA PHE A 111 -8.85 14.81 -16.13
C PHE A 111 -8.95 14.28 -14.69
N ALA A 112 -10.14 13.85 -14.26
CA ALA A 112 -10.36 13.28 -12.93
C ALA A 112 -9.55 12.00 -12.70
N GLN A 113 -9.47 11.13 -13.70
CA GLN A 113 -8.74 9.87 -13.64
C GLN A 113 -7.22 10.09 -13.57
N ILE A 114 -6.69 11.08 -14.28
CA ILE A 114 -5.27 11.47 -14.22
C ILE A 114 -4.94 12.01 -12.83
N MET A 115 -5.78 12.86 -12.25
CA MET A 115 -5.58 13.39 -10.90
C MET A 115 -5.56 12.25 -9.85
N ASN A 116 -6.49 11.29 -9.96
CA ASN A 116 -6.50 10.10 -9.10
C ASN A 116 -5.24 9.24 -9.27
N PHE A 117 -4.73 9.11 -10.49
CA PHE A 117 -3.49 8.37 -10.77
C PHE A 117 -2.28 9.01 -10.11
N VAL A 118 -2.13 10.34 -10.24
CA VAL A 118 -1.03 11.09 -9.61
C VAL A 118 -1.08 10.97 -8.09
N LEU A 119 -2.26 11.16 -7.50
CA LEU A 119 -2.46 11.03 -6.05
C LEU A 119 -2.21 9.59 -5.57
N GLY A 120 -2.61 8.59 -6.35
CA GLY A 120 -2.37 7.17 -6.06
C GLY A 120 -0.90 6.81 -6.04
N VAL A 121 -0.13 7.26 -7.03
CA VAL A 121 1.33 7.03 -7.09
C VAL A 121 2.04 7.75 -5.95
N LEU A 122 1.69 9.01 -5.68
CA LEU A 122 2.29 9.80 -4.61
C LEU A 122 1.96 9.20 -3.23
N GLY A 123 0.72 8.76 -3.01
CA GLY A 123 0.28 8.11 -1.78
C GLY A 123 0.99 6.78 -1.53
N ALA A 124 1.14 5.96 -2.57
CA ALA A 124 1.88 4.69 -2.49
C ALA A 124 3.37 4.91 -2.19
N PHE A 125 3.98 5.94 -2.78
CA PHE A 125 5.38 6.30 -2.53
C PHE A 125 5.61 6.69 -1.06
N ILE A 126 4.79 7.60 -0.52
CA ILE A 126 4.92 8.07 0.88
C ILE A 126 4.67 6.94 1.88
N HIS A 127 3.67 6.08 1.63
CA HIS A 127 3.38 4.96 2.52
C HIS A 127 4.49 3.90 2.53
N SER A 128 5.10 3.63 1.38
CA SER A 128 6.26 2.74 1.31
C SER A 128 7.47 3.29 2.06
N LEU A 129 7.71 4.61 1.94
CA LEU A 129 8.77 5.31 2.66
C LEU A 129 8.59 5.21 4.18
N ARG A 130 7.37 5.41 4.69
CA ARG A 130 7.04 5.25 6.11
C ARG A 130 7.38 3.86 6.63
N LEU A 131 6.95 2.80 5.93
CA LEU A 131 7.24 1.42 6.36
C LEU A 131 8.75 1.16 6.39
N CYS A 132 9.50 1.62 5.39
CA CYS A 132 10.96 1.45 5.34
C CYS A 132 11.67 2.11 6.55
N PHE A 133 11.33 3.37 6.86
CA PHE A 133 11.95 4.10 7.96
C PHE A 133 11.52 3.63 9.35
N VAL A 134 10.26 3.25 9.53
CA VAL A 134 9.71 2.97 10.87
C VAL A 134 9.82 1.49 11.23
N GLU A 135 9.64 0.57 10.29
CA GLU A 135 9.61 -0.87 10.60
C GLU A 135 10.87 -1.63 10.21
N PHE A 136 11.45 -1.33 9.04
CA PHE A 136 12.67 -2.00 8.61
C PHE A 136 13.89 -1.46 9.35
N LEU A 137 14.06 -0.14 9.39
CA LEU A 137 15.23 0.45 10.04
C LEU A 137 15.25 0.17 11.56
N THR A 138 14.12 0.20 12.25
CA THR A 138 14.12 -0.08 13.71
C THR A 138 14.33 -1.56 14.07
N LYS A 139 13.97 -2.50 13.19
CA LYS A 139 14.21 -3.95 13.39
C LYS A 139 15.62 -4.40 12.98
N PHE A 140 16.24 -3.77 11.97
CA PHE A 140 17.51 -4.23 11.39
C PHE A 140 18.70 -3.32 11.65
N TYR A 141 18.49 -2.09 12.12
CA TYR A 141 19.56 -1.16 12.47
C TYR A 141 19.79 -1.16 13.99
N GLU A 142 20.75 -1.98 14.43
CA GLU A 142 21.31 -1.84 15.77
C GLU A 142 22.23 -0.60 15.76
N GLY A 143 21.79 0.49 16.38
CA GLY A 143 22.53 1.73 16.45
C GLY A 143 23.87 1.54 17.15
N GLY A 144 24.93 1.31 16.37
CA GLY A 144 26.28 1.06 16.91
C GLY A 144 27.38 0.84 15.87
N GLY A 145 27.14 1.12 14.58
CA GLY A 145 28.16 0.98 13.54
C GLY A 145 29.29 1.99 13.72
N ILE A 146 30.54 1.51 13.83
CA ILE A 146 31.73 2.35 13.74
C ILE A 146 31.84 2.98 12.35
N GLU A 147 32.08 4.30 12.29
CA GLU A 147 32.32 4.98 11.02
C GLU A 147 33.54 4.37 10.32
N PHE A 148 33.31 3.84 9.11
CA PHE A 148 34.39 3.31 8.29
C PHE A 148 35.28 4.46 7.83
N ASN A 149 36.48 4.58 8.42
CA ASN A 149 37.51 5.52 7.99
C ASN A 149 38.51 4.80 7.08
N PRO A 150 38.31 4.80 5.75
CA PRO A 150 39.26 4.18 4.84
C PRO A 150 40.59 4.93 4.89
N VAL A 151 41.70 4.17 4.87
CA VAL A 151 43.04 4.72 4.80
C VAL A 151 43.16 5.51 3.49
N LYS A 152 43.10 6.85 3.59
CA LYS A 152 43.19 7.74 2.45
C LYS A 152 44.62 7.67 1.91
N ILE A 153 44.83 6.92 0.83
CA ILE A 153 46.12 6.90 0.12
C ILE A 153 46.29 8.26 -0.53
N VAL A 154 46.97 9.19 0.16
CA VAL A 154 47.31 10.50 -0.39
C VAL A 154 48.43 10.27 -1.41
N VAL A 155 48.06 10.02 -2.67
CA VAL A 155 49.01 9.98 -3.79
C VAL A 155 49.50 11.41 -4.01
N ARG A 156 50.54 11.81 -3.26
CA ARG A 156 51.24 13.07 -3.47
C ARG A 156 51.96 12.95 -4.81
N ARG A 157 51.34 13.44 -5.89
CA ARG A 157 52.03 13.59 -7.18
C ARG A 157 53.24 14.48 -6.94
N ARG A 158 54.43 13.87 -6.99
CA ARG A 158 55.69 14.60 -7.02
C ARG A 158 55.77 15.23 -8.41
N VAL A 159 55.30 16.47 -8.55
CA VAL A 159 55.54 17.25 -9.76
C VAL A 159 57.02 17.60 -9.73
N ILE A 160 57.79 16.85 -10.51
CA ILE A 160 59.19 17.15 -10.78
C ILE A 160 59.16 18.40 -11.66
N LEU A 161 59.34 19.57 -11.05
CA LEU A 161 59.58 20.80 -11.77
C LEU A 161 60.93 20.62 -12.48
N GLY A 162 60.86 20.27 -13.76
CA GLY A 162 62.01 20.36 -14.65
C GLY A 162 62.42 21.81 -14.76
N LEU A 163 63.45 22.18 -14.01
CA LEU A 163 64.23 23.38 -14.28
C LEU A 163 64.88 23.17 -15.66
N SER A 164 64.35 23.86 -16.66
CA SER A 164 65.00 24.03 -17.96
C SER A 164 65.24 25.52 -18.17
N SER A 165 66.54 25.82 -18.31
CA SER A 165 67.18 27.03 -18.87
C SER A 165 66.85 28.38 -18.25
#